data_AF-A0A7S0V2A9-F1
#
_entry.id   AF-A0A7S0V2A9-F1
#
_cell.length_a   1.000
_cell.length_b   1.000
_cell.length_c   1.000
_cell.angle_alpha   90.00
_cell.angle_beta   90.00
_cell.angle_gamma   90.00
#
_symmetry.space_group_name_H-M   'P 1'
#
loop_
_entity.id
_entity.type
_entity.pdbx_description
1 polymer ?
#
loop_
_entity_poly.entity_id
_entity_poly.type
_entity_poly.pdbx_seq_one_letter_code
_entity_poly.pdbx_strand_id
1 'polypeptide(L)'
;APVGRHWRCMLELCASVYDEDLTPEIILTACYSNQSRVLNVLLEHFKRTIPSRDSQNWCKFEFWDLHKLDDFEVQMTWPDGSKSPAGQTALYALIDKEKKRALVHPTIRGLLLWKWNKYARYIFYLELFMHTVSVACLSGSAATLRFGELENKDLNSRVPNLLLQGVSLMVGMAFFVRDLFDMRNRHRRKQKARLVRHVGSLLAFGLNLVVMVLYVVDSAEVQERMGAAARGEAARGAVGLVSESRKWLFRVFGLTIVWTWMRFFNYLELVDWIGSFFIMVERIIREDLTRWAIVILVTMPGFSLAFNLIFDVVLYEYEVDPYSSEDILADTAHLRSTYNGWHNAVFGQFLVMFSLDSWPRGQNEPISAILLVGFVVMLNLISVNLLIAMMASTYEAVKDDALPEWNFRQARFIMERSYLFRREFIRYKKDYSPYRFQGFYYHIFPNLKEDHEHGELADSVEGREPVSTEAFEEAQATTMAKFESLRTIMYQLQDNQDTLRSLITTIIHPKFENKFASPSVDGKGFENGASSAGSLFKMKVS
;
A
#
# COMPACT_ATOMS: atom_id res chain seq x y z
N ALA A 1 -26.76 -5.09 14.38
CA ALA A 1 -25.87 -4.27 15.22
C ALA A 1 -26.69 -3.12 15.80
N PRO A 2 -26.64 -2.83 17.10
CA PRO A 2 -27.53 -1.83 17.69
C PRO A 2 -27.09 -0.42 17.25
N VAL A 3 -28.10 0.41 16.98
CA VAL A 3 -27.96 1.77 16.47
C VAL A 3 -27.54 2.70 17.62
N GLY A 4 -26.30 3.18 17.57
CA GLY A 4 -25.79 4.41 18.19
C GLY A 4 -25.98 4.69 19.68
N ARG A 5 -27.22 4.91 20.13
CA ARG A 5 -27.52 5.29 21.52
C ARG A 5 -27.08 4.21 22.52
N HIS A 6 -27.15 2.94 22.12
CA HIS A 6 -26.78 1.82 23.00
C HIS A 6 -25.27 1.71 23.24
N TRP A 7 -24.44 2.14 22.28
CA TRP A 7 -22.97 2.12 22.45
C TRP A 7 -22.49 3.16 23.43
N ARG A 8 -23.08 4.37 23.39
CA ARG A 8 -22.80 5.42 24.37
C ARG A 8 -23.20 4.96 25.77
N CYS A 9 -24.43 4.46 25.94
CA CYS A 9 -24.87 3.95 27.24
C CYS A 9 -24.04 2.75 27.71
N MET A 10 -23.61 1.84 26.83
CA MET A 10 -22.71 0.75 27.20
C MET A 10 -21.33 1.25 27.63
N LEU A 11 -20.76 2.23 26.94
CA LEU A 11 -19.46 2.80 27.30
C LEU A 11 -19.52 3.60 28.60
N GLU A 12 -20.58 4.40 28.77
CA GLU A 12 -20.85 5.14 30.00
C GLU A 12 -21.15 4.18 31.16
N LEU A 13 -21.93 3.12 30.96
CA LEU A 13 -22.13 2.07 31.97
C LEU A 13 -20.82 1.32 32.27
N CYS A 14 -20.04 0.91 31.27
CA CYS A 14 -18.79 0.20 31.50
C CYS A 14 -17.78 1.08 32.25
N ALA A 15 -17.72 2.38 31.93
CA ALA A 15 -16.88 3.34 32.63
C ALA A 15 -17.39 3.64 34.06
N SER A 16 -18.71 3.71 34.27
CA SER A 16 -19.30 4.07 35.57
C SER A 16 -19.47 2.90 36.54
N VAL A 17 -19.66 1.68 36.03
CA VAL A 17 -19.96 0.50 36.85
C VAL A 17 -18.69 -0.14 37.41
N TYR A 18 -17.56 -0.03 36.71
CA TYR A 18 -16.38 -0.79 37.08
C TYR A 18 -15.32 -0.03 37.87
N ASP A 19 -15.19 1.30 37.79
CA ASP A 19 -14.04 2.06 38.34
C ASP A 19 -12.66 1.45 37.95
N GLU A 20 -12.66 0.49 37.02
CA GLU A 20 -11.52 -0.23 36.49
C GLU A 20 -11.18 0.36 35.12
N ASP A 21 -9.89 0.24 34.77
CA ASP A 21 -9.35 0.66 33.49
C ASP A 21 -10.15 0.05 32.32
N LEU A 22 -10.57 0.88 31.34
CA LEU A 22 -11.26 0.34 30.15
C LEU A 22 -10.36 -0.72 29.51
N THR A 23 -10.93 -1.90 29.32
CA THR A 23 -10.20 -2.96 28.62
C THR A 23 -9.88 -2.49 27.19
N PRO A 24 -8.71 -2.86 26.64
CA PRO A 24 -8.33 -2.57 25.27
C PRO A 24 -9.39 -2.99 24.24
N GLU A 25 -10.23 -3.99 24.54
CA GLU A 25 -11.37 -4.44 23.73
C GLU A 25 -12.45 -3.36 23.59
N ILE A 26 -12.84 -2.73 24.70
CA ILE A 26 -13.85 -1.67 24.73
C ILE A 26 -13.33 -0.44 23.99
N ILE A 27 -12.05 -0.11 24.19
CA ILE A 27 -11.36 0.98 23.49
C ILE A 27 -11.39 0.75 21.97
N LEU A 28 -11.07 -0.46 21.52
CA LEU A 28 -11.04 -0.80 20.09
C LEU A 28 -12.45 -0.80 19.48
N THR A 29 -13.45 -1.28 20.24
CA THR A 29 -14.86 -1.26 19.86
C THR A 29 -15.39 0.16 19.74
N ALA A 30 -14.97 1.05 20.64
CA ALA A 30 -15.26 2.47 20.56
C ALA A 30 -14.52 3.16 19.40
N CYS A 31 -13.28 2.75 19.09
CA CYS A 31 -12.56 3.22 17.89
C CYS A 31 -13.23 2.78 16.57
N TYR A 32 -14.06 1.73 16.59
CA TYR A 32 -14.89 1.32 15.45
C TYR A 32 -16.18 2.15 15.31
N SER A 33 -16.59 2.87 16.35
CA SER A 33 -17.77 3.71 16.31
C SER A 33 -17.45 5.03 15.62
N ASN A 34 -18.14 5.31 14.51
CA ASN A 34 -18.04 6.62 13.83
C ASN A 34 -18.80 7.74 14.56
N GLN A 35 -19.36 7.48 15.75
CA GLN A 35 -20.18 8.44 16.46
C GLN A 35 -19.36 9.40 17.30
N SER A 36 -19.57 10.71 17.09
CA SER A 36 -18.92 11.81 17.81
C SER A 36 -19.02 11.67 19.34
N ARG A 37 -20.15 11.15 19.83
CA ARG A 37 -20.39 10.94 21.27
C ARG A 37 -19.56 9.82 21.89
N VAL A 38 -19.44 8.68 21.20
CA VAL A 38 -18.61 7.55 21.64
C VAL A 38 -17.14 7.94 21.65
N LEU A 39 -16.74 8.70 20.63
CA LEU A 39 -15.41 9.28 20.52
C LEU A 39 -15.10 10.20 21.71
N ASN A 40 -15.99 11.10 22.10
CA ASN A 40 -15.78 11.99 23.25
C ASN A 40 -15.57 11.22 24.56
N VAL A 41 -16.41 10.21 24.86
CA VAL A 41 -16.27 9.37 26.07
C VAL A 41 -14.92 8.64 26.09
N LEU A 42 -14.49 8.12 24.95
CA LEU A 42 -13.19 7.45 24.85
C LEU A 42 -12.02 8.42 25.01
N LEU A 43 -12.13 9.64 24.47
CA LEU A 43 -11.11 10.67 24.65
C LEU A 43 -11.03 11.16 26.11
N GLU A 44 -12.16 11.27 26.80
CA GLU A 44 -12.23 11.55 28.24
C GLU A 44 -11.54 10.45 29.05
N HIS A 45 -11.72 9.17 28.67
CA HIS A 45 -11.03 8.06 29.33
C HIS A 45 -9.50 8.13 29.19
N PHE A 46 -8.99 8.54 28.02
CA PHE A 46 -7.55 8.80 27.84
C PHE A 46 -7.08 10.12 28.47
N LYS A 47 -7.89 10.70 29.38
CA LYS A 47 -7.63 11.93 30.12
C LYS A 47 -7.21 13.07 29.20
N ARG A 48 -7.89 13.24 28.06
CA ARG A 48 -7.59 14.28 27.08
C ARG A 48 -7.54 15.64 27.77
N THR A 49 -6.36 16.25 27.82
CA THR A 49 -6.23 17.67 28.19
C THR A 49 -6.07 18.49 26.91
N ILE A 50 -6.75 19.63 26.84
CA ILE A 50 -6.59 20.61 25.76
C ILE A 50 -5.84 21.81 26.35
N PRO A 51 -4.50 21.77 26.42
CA PRO A 51 -3.72 22.82 27.09
C PRO A 51 -3.81 24.19 26.41
N SER A 52 -4.16 24.25 25.12
CA SER A 52 -4.36 25.52 24.41
C SER A 52 -5.21 25.33 23.17
N ARG A 53 -6.16 26.24 22.94
CA ARG A 53 -6.91 26.40 21.69
C ARG A 53 -6.60 27.77 21.10
N ASP A 54 -6.11 27.81 19.87
CA ASP A 54 -5.88 29.05 19.14
C ASP A 54 -7.18 29.54 18.46
N SER A 55 -7.24 30.83 18.15
CA SER A 55 -8.29 31.51 17.37
C SER A 55 -8.61 30.82 16.03
N GLN A 56 -7.64 30.12 15.44
CA GLN A 56 -7.79 29.34 14.20
C GLN A 56 -8.25 27.88 14.42
N ASN A 57 -8.83 27.54 15.59
CA ASN A 57 -9.20 26.16 15.96
C ASN A 57 -8.03 25.16 15.96
N TRP A 58 -6.80 25.66 16.12
CA TRP A 58 -5.64 24.82 16.37
C TRP A 58 -5.66 24.36 17.83
N CYS A 59 -5.78 23.06 18.07
CA CYS A 59 -5.83 22.50 19.41
C CYS A 59 -4.59 21.65 19.66
N LYS A 60 -3.96 21.87 20.82
CA LYS A 60 -3.03 20.91 21.38
C LYS A 60 -3.83 19.89 22.19
N PHE A 61 -3.56 18.62 22.00
CA PHE A 61 -4.18 17.51 22.72
C PHE A 61 -3.09 16.76 23.46
N GLU A 62 -3.27 16.50 24.75
CA GLU A 62 -2.42 15.55 25.47
C GLU A 62 -3.22 14.33 25.85
N PHE A 63 -2.70 13.16 25.48
CA PHE A 63 -3.28 11.86 25.79
C PHE A 63 -2.41 11.14 26.81
N TRP A 64 -3.06 10.61 27.83
CA TRP A 64 -2.44 9.77 28.86
C TRP A 64 -2.79 8.30 28.58
N ASP A 65 -1.99 7.38 29.10
CA ASP A 65 -2.27 5.94 29.08
C ASP A 65 -2.42 5.26 27.70
N LEU A 66 -1.88 5.87 26.64
CA LEU A 66 -1.82 5.30 25.29
C LEU A 66 -1.12 3.94 25.23
N HIS A 67 -0.28 3.61 26.21
CA HIS A 67 0.43 2.33 26.29
C HIS A 67 -0.53 1.13 26.43
N LYS A 68 -1.75 1.34 26.96
CA LYS A 68 -2.78 0.28 27.07
C LYS A 68 -3.21 -0.26 25.72
N LEU A 69 -3.14 0.55 24.65
CA LEU A 69 -3.38 0.13 23.26
C LEU A 69 -2.25 -0.71 22.67
N ASP A 70 -1.08 -0.74 23.31
CA ASP A 70 0.10 -1.44 22.82
C ASP A 70 0.64 -2.48 23.81
N ASP A 71 -0.17 -2.88 24.80
CA ASP A 71 0.24 -3.91 25.75
C ASP A 71 0.20 -5.30 25.11
N PHE A 72 1.31 -6.04 25.24
CA PHE A 72 1.47 -7.39 24.73
C PHE A 72 0.84 -8.45 25.64
N GLU A 73 0.57 -8.09 26.90
CA GLU A 73 0.03 -8.98 27.92
C GLU A 73 -1.49 -9.14 27.78
N VAL A 74 -2.17 -8.15 27.19
CA VAL A 74 -3.63 -8.17 27.05
C VAL A 74 -4.04 -8.93 25.78
N GLN A 75 -4.70 -10.08 25.96
CA GLN A 75 -5.40 -10.76 24.88
C GLN A 75 -6.72 -10.04 24.57
N MET A 76 -7.02 -9.89 23.29
CA MET A 76 -8.20 -9.16 22.83
C MET A 76 -9.28 -10.08 22.33
N THR A 77 -10.52 -9.86 22.74
CA THR A 77 -11.71 -10.51 22.19
C THR A 77 -12.38 -9.57 21.21
N TRP A 78 -12.49 -9.98 19.95
CA TRP A 78 -13.09 -9.21 18.87
C TRP A 78 -14.63 -9.28 18.91
N PRO A 79 -15.35 -8.38 18.21
CA PRO A 79 -16.82 -8.42 18.12
C PRO A 79 -17.38 -9.71 17.51
N ASP A 80 -16.55 -10.47 16.78
CA ASP A 80 -16.87 -11.78 16.23
C ASP A 80 -16.66 -12.94 17.24
N GLY A 81 -16.27 -12.63 18.48
CA GLY A 81 -15.97 -13.58 19.55
C GLY A 81 -14.57 -14.21 19.47
N SER A 82 -13.78 -13.91 18.42
CA SER A 82 -12.42 -14.45 18.29
C SER A 82 -11.45 -13.75 19.24
N LYS A 83 -10.54 -14.51 19.87
CA LYS A 83 -9.46 -13.94 20.69
C LYS A 83 -8.19 -13.72 19.87
N SER A 84 -7.46 -12.64 20.13
CA SER A 84 -6.15 -12.39 19.54
C SER A 84 -5.16 -13.42 20.10
N PRO A 85 -4.23 -13.92 19.25
CA PRO A 85 -3.15 -14.77 19.72
C PRO A 85 -2.34 -14.07 20.83
N ALA A 86 -1.88 -14.82 21.83
CA ALA A 86 -1.02 -14.31 22.88
C ALA A 86 0.18 -13.53 22.28
N GLY A 87 0.39 -12.30 22.76
CA GLY A 87 1.47 -11.42 22.28
C GLY A 87 1.13 -10.56 21.05
N GLN A 88 -0.13 -10.47 20.62
CA GLN A 88 -0.56 -9.48 19.61
C GLN A 88 -1.25 -8.28 20.26
N THR A 89 -0.68 -7.09 20.06
CA THR A 89 -1.26 -5.82 20.54
C THR A 89 -2.50 -5.41 19.75
N ALA A 90 -3.32 -4.52 20.31
CA ALA A 90 -4.49 -3.93 19.66
C ALA A 90 -4.18 -3.37 18.27
N LEU A 91 -3.08 -2.62 18.23
CA LEU A 91 -2.60 -1.99 17.02
C LEU A 91 -2.18 -3.03 15.97
N TYR A 92 -1.49 -4.10 16.39
CA TYR A 92 -1.12 -5.18 15.48
C TYR A 92 -2.35 -5.83 14.86
N ALA A 93 -3.36 -6.09 15.68
CA ALA A 93 -4.58 -6.76 15.29
C ALA A 93 -5.41 -5.91 14.30
N LEU A 94 -5.44 -4.58 14.49
CA LEU A 94 -6.05 -3.62 13.56
C LEU A 94 -5.37 -3.58 12.19
N ILE A 95 -4.04 -3.59 12.18
CA ILE A 95 -3.24 -3.56 10.95
C ILE A 95 -3.34 -4.89 10.21
N ASP A 96 -3.32 -6.02 10.93
CA ASP A 96 -3.46 -7.35 10.35
C ASP A 96 -4.85 -7.57 9.73
N LYS A 97 -5.91 -7.01 10.31
CA LYS A 97 -7.27 -7.01 9.73
C LYS A 97 -7.51 -5.91 8.67
N GLU A 98 -6.48 -5.16 8.28
CA GLU A 98 -6.52 -4.09 7.26
C GLU A 98 -7.62 -3.04 7.52
N LYS A 99 -7.87 -2.69 8.78
CA LYS A 99 -8.93 -1.75 9.17
C LYS A 99 -8.48 -0.29 9.05
N LYS A 100 -8.29 0.16 7.80
CA LYS A 100 -7.77 1.49 7.44
C LYS A 100 -8.48 2.66 8.12
N ARG A 101 -9.83 2.64 8.16
CA ARG A 101 -10.64 3.70 8.77
C ARG A 101 -10.44 3.82 10.28
N ALA A 102 -10.24 2.70 10.98
CA ALA A 102 -9.98 2.71 12.43
C ALA A 102 -8.62 3.34 12.76
N LEU A 103 -7.65 3.30 11.84
CA LEU A 103 -6.33 3.91 12.04
C LEU A 103 -6.34 5.44 11.94
N VAL A 104 -7.40 6.03 11.38
CA VAL A 104 -7.59 7.49 11.34
C VAL A 104 -7.97 8.03 12.73
N HIS A 105 -8.43 7.15 13.63
CA HIS A 105 -8.87 7.53 14.96
C HIS A 105 -7.77 8.31 15.73
N PRO A 106 -8.08 9.45 16.38
CA PRO A 106 -7.09 10.35 16.97
C PRO A 106 -6.15 9.69 17.98
N THR A 107 -6.65 8.78 18.82
CA THR A 107 -5.84 8.06 19.82
C THR A 107 -4.86 7.09 19.16
N ILE A 108 -5.30 6.34 18.15
CA ILE A 108 -4.45 5.42 17.40
C ILE A 108 -3.42 6.19 16.59
N ARG A 109 -3.83 7.29 15.94
CA ARG A 109 -2.92 8.19 15.24
C ARG A 109 -1.89 8.80 16.18
N GLY A 110 -2.29 9.20 17.39
CA GLY A 110 -1.38 9.69 18.43
C GLY A 110 -0.34 8.65 18.83
N LEU A 111 -0.76 7.40 19.07
CA LEU A 111 0.16 6.29 19.34
C LEU A 111 1.14 6.05 18.18
N LEU A 112 0.64 6.07 16.93
CA LEU A 112 1.47 5.89 15.74
C LEU A 112 2.51 6.99 15.58
N LEU A 113 2.11 8.25 15.76
CA LEU A 113 3.02 9.39 15.70
C LEU A 113 4.04 9.38 16.85
N TRP A 114 3.65 8.94 18.04
CA TRP A 114 4.60 8.71 19.13
C TRP A 114 5.66 7.68 18.75
N LYS A 115 5.23 6.50 18.26
CA LYS A 115 6.15 5.45 17.78
C LYS A 115 7.04 5.93 16.64
N TRP A 116 6.46 6.72 15.73
CA TRP A 116 7.18 7.35 14.63
C TRP A 116 8.30 8.24 15.15
N ASN A 117 7.97 9.21 16.01
CA ASN A 117 8.93 10.16 16.54
C ASN A 117 9.97 9.52 17.46
N LYS A 118 9.61 8.45 18.18
CA LYS A 118 10.50 7.80 19.13
C LYS A 118 11.57 6.95 18.45
N TYR A 119 11.19 6.10 17.50
CA TYR A 119 12.12 5.16 16.88
C TYR A 119 11.97 5.05 15.36
N ALA A 120 10.75 5.02 14.82
CA ALA A 120 10.57 4.67 13.41
C ALA A 120 11.17 5.71 12.45
N ARG A 121 11.15 6.99 12.85
CA ARG A 121 11.76 8.09 12.10
C ARG A 121 13.27 7.93 11.94
N TYR A 122 13.98 7.49 12.98
CA TYR A 122 15.42 7.24 12.92
C TYR A 122 15.75 6.07 11.99
N ILE A 123 14.97 4.98 12.08
CA ILE A 123 15.15 3.82 11.19
C ILE A 123 14.84 4.21 9.74
N PHE A 124 13.78 4.98 9.53
CA PHE A 124 13.42 5.49 8.21
C PHE A 124 14.57 6.30 7.60
N TYR A 125 15.14 7.27 8.34
CA TYR A 125 16.27 8.05 7.84
C TYR A 125 17.53 7.22 7.64
N LEU A 126 17.79 6.24 8.51
CA LEU A 126 18.91 5.31 8.33
C LEU A 126 18.74 4.47 7.06
N GLU A 127 17.55 3.89 6.83
CA GLU A 127 17.25 3.13 5.62
C GLU A 127 17.35 4.00 4.36
N LEU A 128 16.82 5.23 4.41
CA LEU A 128 16.89 6.19 3.32
C LEU A 128 18.33 6.61 3.03
N PHE A 129 19.12 6.86 4.07
CA PHE A 129 20.54 7.21 3.95
C PHE A 129 21.33 6.07 3.31
N MET A 130 21.17 4.84 3.81
CA MET A 130 21.84 3.66 3.24
C MET A 130 21.46 3.45 1.77
N HIS A 131 20.17 3.62 1.42
CA HIS A 131 19.73 3.56 0.03
C HIS A 131 20.36 4.67 -0.83
N THR A 132 20.42 5.89 -0.31
CA THR A 132 21.03 7.05 -0.99
C THR A 132 22.52 6.84 -1.23
N VAL A 133 23.25 6.29 -0.25
CA VAL A 133 24.67 5.91 -0.41
C VAL A 133 24.81 4.86 -1.51
N SER A 134 23.96 3.83 -1.53
CA SER A 134 24.00 2.81 -2.58
C SER A 134 23.76 3.39 -3.98
N VAL A 135 22.77 4.28 -4.12
CA VAL A 135 22.48 4.96 -5.39
C VAL A 135 23.62 5.89 -5.81
N ALA A 136 24.21 6.63 -4.87
CA ALA A 136 25.35 7.50 -5.14
C ALA A 136 26.57 6.69 -5.59
N CYS A 137 26.83 5.53 -4.96
CA CYS A 137 27.90 4.63 -5.37
C CYS A 137 27.67 4.05 -6.77
N LEU A 138 26.45 3.60 -7.09
CA LEU A 138 26.11 3.10 -8.43
C LEU A 138 26.23 4.20 -9.49
N SER A 139 25.69 5.38 -9.20
CA SER A 139 25.72 6.53 -10.13
C SER A 139 27.15 7.04 -10.32
N GLY A 140 27.95 7.08 -9.26
CA GLY A 140 29.37 7.41 -9.32
C GLY A 140 30.18 6.39 -10.13
N SER A 141 29.91 5.09 -9.94
CA SER A 141 30.50 4.04 -10.77
C SER A 141 30.09 4.16 -12.24
N ALA A 142 28.84 4.54 -12.52
CA ALA A 142 28.36 4.77 -13.88
C ALA A 142 29.01 5.99 -14.54
N ALA A 143 29.18 7.08 -13.80
CA ALA A 143 29.76 8.31 -14.33
C ALA A 143 31.23 8.16 -14.73
N THR A 144 31.98 7.29 -14.05
CA THR A 144 33.39 7.01 -14.35
C THR A 144 33.58 5.95 -15.43
N LEU A 145 32.55 5.13 -15.70
CA LEU A 145 32.56 4.13 -16.75
C LEU A 145 32.18 4.75 -18.09
N ARG A 146 33.19 5.07 -18.89
CA ARG A 146 33.01 5.50 -20.29
C ARG A 146 33.33 4.36 -21.24
N PHE A 147 32.42 4.10 -22.19
CA PHE A 147 32.50 2.99 -23.14
C PHE A 147 33.85 2.91 -23.90
N GLY A 148 34.47 4.06 -24.21
CA GLY A 148 35.74 4.14 -24.95
C GLY A 148 37.02 4.29 -24.11
N GLU A 149 36.95 4.73 -22.84
CA GLU A 149 38.17 5.00 -22.04
C GLU A 149 38.68 3.77 -21.27
N LEU A 150 37.94 2.66 -21.28
CA LEU A 150 38.30 1.45 -20.54
C LEU A 150 39.51 0.72 -21.13
N GLU A 151 39.85 0.96 -22.39
CA GLU A 151 40.90 0.21 -23.12
C GLU A 151 42.32 0.63 -22.71
N ASN A 152 42.52 1.89 -22.28
CA ASN A 152 43.85 2.45 -21.95
C ASN A 152 44.07 2.70 -20.45
N LYS A 153 43.14 2.27 -19.60
CA LYS A 153 43.18 2.56 -18.16
C LYS A 153 43.83 1.42 -17.38
N ASP A 154 44.95 1.74 -16.72
CA ASP A 154 45.67 0.83 -15.82
C ASP A 154 44.74 0.22 -14.76
N LEU A 155 45.07 -1.00 -14.32
CA LEU A 155 44.33 -1.75 -13.29
C LEU A 155 44.06 -0.91 -12.03
N ASN A 156 45.01 -0.06 -11.65
CA ASN A 156 44.91 0.80 -10.46
C ASN A 156 43.79 1.85 -10.58
N SER A 157 43.47 2.30 -11.79
CA SER A 157 42.38 3.23 -12.04
C SER A 157 40.99 2.58 -11.97
N ARG A 158 40.91 1.24 -12.01
CA ARG A 158 39.66 0.46 -11.94
C ARG A 158 39.25 0.08 -10.51
N VAL A 159 40.20 0.06 -9.57
CA VAL A 159 39.98 -0.23 -8.14
C VAL A 159 38.86 0.62 -7.51
N PRO A 160 38.78 1.96 -7.69
CA PRO A 160 37.72 2.75 -7.07
C PRO A 160 36.32 2.33 -7.55
N ASN A 161 36.15 1.93 -8.81
CA ASN A 161 34.86 1.47 -9.33
C ASN A 161 34.45 0.12 -8.74
N LEU A 162 35.40 -0.81 -8.58
CA LEU A 162 35.15 -2.07 -7.88
C LEU A 162 34.72 -1.83 -6.43
N LEU A 163 35.34 -0.88 -5.75
CA LEU A 163 34.96 -0.52 -4.38
C LEU A 163 33.56 0.07 -4.31
N LEU A 164 33.21 1.00 -5.21
CA LEU A 164 31.86 1.59 -5.28
C LEU A 164 30.78 0.54 -5.57
N GLN A 165 31.03 -0.36 -6.52
CA GLN A 165 30.10 -1.46 -6.82
C GLN A 165 30.02 -2.45 -5.66
N GLY A 166 31.14 -2.79 -5.02
CA GLY A 166 31.18 -3.66 -3.84
C GLY A 166 30.37 -3.10 -2.67
N VAL A 167 30.51 -1.80 -2.36
CA VAL A 167 29.71 -1.12 -1.34
C VAL A 167 28.23 -1.15 -1.70
N SER A 168 27.88 -0.83 -2.95
CA SER A 168 26.47 -0.89 -3.40
C SER A 168 25.88 -2.30 -3.28
N LEU A 169 26.64 -3.33 -3.67
CA LEU A 169 26.23 -4.72 -3.57
C LEU A 169 26.04 -5.16 -2.12
N MET A 170 26.93 -4.77 -1.20
CA MET A 170 26.78 -5.04 0.23
C MET A 170 25.50 -4.43 0.79
N VAL A 171 25.20 -3.17 0.47
CA VAL A 171 23.96 -2.52 0.89
C VAL A 171 22.74 -3.21 0.26
N GLY A 172 22.83 -3.57 -1.02
CA GLY A 172 21.81 -4.35 -1.72
C GLY A 172 21.54 -5.70 -1.06
N MET A 173 22.60 -6.40 -0.65
CA MET A 173 22.52 -7.69 0.05
C MET A 173 21.88 -7.53 1.42
N ALA A 174 22.22 -6.49 2.19
CA ALA A 174 21.59 -6.21 3.47
C ALA A 174 20.07 -6.02 3.33
N PHE A 175 19.63 -5.27 2.30
CA PHE A 175 18.21 -5.13 1.99
C PHE A 175 17.56 -6.45 1.53
N PHE A 176 18.25 -7.22 0.70
CA PHE A 176 17.76 -8.52 0.23
C PHE A 176 17.56 -9.52 1.39
N VAL A 177 18.55 -9.67 2.26
CA VAL A 177 18.48 -10.55 3.42
C VAL A 177 17.34 -10.14 4.34
N ARG A 178 17.20 -8.84 4.63
CA ARG A 178 16.08 -8.32 5.42
C ARG A 178 14.74 -8.68 4.80
N ASP A 179 14.58 -8.42 3.51
CA ASP A 179 13.31 -8.66 2.82
C ASP A 179 13.00 -10.17 2.71
N LEU A 180 14.03 -11.02 2.63
CA LEU A 180 13.89 -12.48 2.69
C LEU A 180 13.43 -12.97 4.07
N PHE A 181 13.98 -12.39 5.16
CA PHE A 181 13.50 -12.67 6.52
C PHE A 181 12.06 -12.22 6.72
N ASP A 182 11.70 -11.05 6.18
CA ASP A 182 10.33 -10.56 6.20
C ASP A 182 9.36 -11.47 5.44
N MET A 183 9.77 -12.00 4.29
CA MET A 183 8.99 -12.99 3.53
C MET A 183 8.86 -14.32 4.31
N ARG A 184 9.95 -14.84 4.86
CA ARG A 184 9.98 -16.12 5.60
C ARG A 184 9.10 -16.09 6.85
N ASN A 185 9.20 -15.02 7.63
CA ASN A 185 8.45 -14.89 8.89
C ASN A 185 6.93 -14.75 8.67
N ARG A 186 6.48 -14.50 7.43
CA ARG A 186 5.08 -14.18 7.12
C ARG A 186 4.40 -15.16 6.16
N HIS A 187 5.01 -16.32 5.95
CA HIS A 187 4.54 -17.36 5.03
C HIS A 187 3.11 -17.91 5.33
N ARG A 188 2.44 -17.46 6.40
CA ARG A 188 1.11 -17.93 6.79
C ARG A 188 -0.10 -17.05 6.41
N ARG A 189 0.05 -15.86 5.80
CA ARG A 189 -1.14 -15.01 5.51
C ARG A 189 -1.14 -14.37 4.11
N LYS A 190 -2.20 -14.68 3.35
CA LYS A 190 -2.50 -14.26 1.96
C LYS A 190 -2.37 -12.73 1.77
N GLN A 191 -1.34 -12.23 1.08
CA GLN A 191 -1.37 -10.86 0.53
C GLN A 191 -0.61 -10.79 -0.80
N LYS A 192 -1.35 -10.61 -1.90
CA LYS A 192 -0.81 -10.39 -3.25
C LYS A 192 -0.12 -9.03 -3.40
N ALA A 193 -0.56 -8.01 -2.64
CA ALA A 193 0.04 -6.66 -2.68
C ALA A 193 1.48 -6.60 -2.12
N ARG A 194 1.90 -7.60 -1.32
CA ARG A 194 3.28 -7.69 -0.78
C ARG A 194 4.32 -8.09 -1.82
N LEU A 195 3.90 -8.84 -2.84
CA LEU A 195 4.83 -9.45 -3.80
C LEU A 195 5.60 -8.36 -4.56
N VAL A 196 4.93 -7.29 -5.00
CA VAL A 196 5.53 -6.24 -5.84
C VAL A 196 6.71 -5.56 -5.13
N ARG A 197 6.58 -5.23 -3.83
CA ARG A 197 7.64 -4.54 -3.07
C ARG A 197 8.86 -5.42 -2.84
N HIS A 198 8.65 -6.70 -2.48
CA HIS A 198 9.75 -7.65 -2.27
C HIS A 198 10.39 -8.12 -3.58
N VAL A 199 9.60 -8.25 -4.65
CA VAL A 199 10.13 -8.53 -5.99
C VAL A 199 11.00 -7.35 -6.46
N GLY A 200 10.59 -6.11 -6.18
CA GLY A 200 11.38 -4.93 -6.55
C GLY A 200 12.78 -4.90 -5.93
N SER A 201 12.93 -5.28 -4.66
CA SER A 201 14.24 -5.35 -4.01
C SER A 201 15.06 -6.56 -4.45
N LEU A 202 14.43 -7.70 -4.67
CA LEU A 202 15.06 -8.91 -5.19
C LEU A 202 15.60 -8.68 -6.61
N LEU A 203 14.82 -8.00 -7.45
CA LEU A 203 15.21 -7.62 -8.80
C LEU A 203 16.36 -6.61 -8.78
N ALA A 204 16.29 -5.58 -7.92
CA ALA A 204 17.38 -4.61 -7.77
C ALA A 204 18.71 -5.28 -7.35
N PHE A 205 18.65 -6.20 -6.37
CA PHE A 205 19.82 -6.95 -5.93
C PHE A 205 20.34 -7.88 -7.02
N GLY A 206 19.46 -8.63 -7.68
CA GLY A 206 19.82 -9.54 -8.77
C GLY A 206 20.48 -8.82 -9.94
N LEU A 207 19.93 -7.67 -10.35
CA LEU A 207 20.52 -6.84 -11.40
C LEU A 207 21.90 -6.28 -10.99
N ASN A 208 22.04 -5.79 -9.76
CA ASN A 208 23.33 -5.28 -9.27
C ASN A 208 24.39 -6.39 -9.20
N LEU A 209 24.00 -7.61 -8.78
CA LEU A 209 24.86 -8.78 -8.81
C LEU A 209 25.30 -9.14 -10.23
N VAL A 210 24.37 -9.13 -11.19
CA VAL A 210 24.69 -9.39 -12.61
C VAL A 210 25.67 -8.35 -13.16
N VAL A 211 25.48 -7.07 -12.85
CA VAL A 211 26.41 -5.99 -13.24
C VAL A 211 27.80 -6.26 -12.66
N MET A 212 27.90 -6.59 -11.37
CA MET A 212 29.18 -6.88 -10.73
C MET A 212 29.88 -8.09 -11.36
N VAL A 213 29.15 -9.17 -11.64
CA VAL A 213 29.69 -10.37 -12.30
C VAL A 213 30.20 -10.02 -13.71
N LEU A 214 29.41 -9.32 -14.51
CA LEU A 214 29.81 -8.89 -15.85
C LEU A 214 31.05 -7.96 -15.80
N TYR A 215 31.13 -7.11 -14.78
CA TYR A 215 32.27 -6.21 -14.58
C TYR A 215 33.56 -6.96 -14.23
N VAL A 216 33.46 -7.99 -13.37
CA VAL A 216 34.60 -8.85 -13.01
C VAL A 216 35.07 -9.66 -14.21
N VAL A 217 34.14 -10.19 -15.01
CA VAL A 217 34.46 -10.93 -16.25
C VAL A 217 35.18 -10.02 -17.25
N ASP A 218 34.67 -8.80 -17.53
CA ASP A 218 35.36 -7.84 -18.41
C ASP A 218 36.76 -7.48 -17.88
N SER A 219 36.92 -7.37 -16.56
CA SER A 219 38.22 -7.06 -15.95
C SER A 219 39.23 -8.20 -16.10
N ALA A 220 38.81 -9.45 -15.92
CA ALA A 220 39.67 -10.63 -16.09
C ALA A 220 40.12 -10.79 -17.56
N GLU A 221 39.19 -10.62 -18.50
CA GLU A 221 39.48 -10.71 -19.94
C GLU A 221 40.47 -9.62 -20.40
N VAL A 222 40.33 -8.39 -19.89
CA VAL A 222 41.27 -7.30 -20.20
C VAL A 222 42.67 -7.60 -19.66
N GLN A 223 42.77 -8.19 -18.46
CA GLN A 223 44.06 -8.57 -17.87
C GLN A 223 44.74 -9.68 -18.68
N GLU A 224 43.99 -10.67 -19.16
CA GLU A 224 44.51 -11.72 -20.03
C GLU A 224 45.05 -11.14 -21.35
N ARG A 225 44.35 -10.16 -21.95
CA ARG A 225 44.82 -9.46 -23.15
C ARG A 225 46.11 -8.68 -22.93
N MET A 226 46.21 -7.94 -21.83
CA MET A 226 47.47 -7.23 -21.50
C MET A 226 48.62 -8.22 -21.30
N GLY A 227 48.37 -9.37 -20.66
CA GLY A 227 49.36 -10.44 -20.51
C GLY A 227 49.76 -11.10 -21.84
N ALA A 228 48.79 -11.38 -22.73
CA ALA A 228 49.05 -11.94 -24.05
C ALA A 228 49.80 -10.95 -24.97
N ALA A 229 49.45 -9.66 -24.93
CA ALA A 229 50.15 -8.60 -25.64
C ALA A 229 51.61 -8.46 -25.14
N ALA A 230 51.84 -8.53 -23.83
CA ALA A 230 53.19 -8.55 -23.26
C ALA A 230 54.00 -9.78 -23.68
N ARG A 231 53.33 -10.90 -24.01
CA ARG A 231 53.96 -12.14 -24.53
C ARG A 231 54.14 -12.14 -26.06
N GLY A 232 53.67 -11.12 -26.79
CA GLY A 232 53.83 -11.02 -28.24
C GLY A 232 52.92 -11.96 -29.06
N GLU A 233 51.92 -12.58 -28.45
CA GLU A 233 50.97 -13.45 -29.16
C GLU A 233 49.89 -12.61 -29.86
N ALA A 234 49.75 -12.78 -31.18
CA ALA A 234 48.78 -12.03 -31.98
C ALA A 234 47.35 -12.40 -31.60
N ALA A 235 46.73 -11.59 -30.75
CA ALA A 235 45.37 -11.74 -30.21
C ALA A 235 44.25 -11.49 -31.25
N ARG A 236 44.30 -12.16 -32.42
CA ARG A 236 43.35 -11.93 -33.53
C ARG A 236 41.97 -12.58 -33.33
N GLY A 237 41.82 -13.57 -32.44
CA GLY A 237 40.55 -14.30 -32.26
C GLY A 237 39.60 -13.74 -31.19
N ALA A 238 40.11 -13.05 -30.16
CA ALA A 238 39.32 -12.64 -29.00
C ALA A 238 38.59 -11.29 -29.17
N VAL A 239 38.79 -10.58 -30.28
CA VAL A 239 38.32 -9.19 -30.47
C VAL A 239 36.79 -9.08 -30.59
N GLY A 240 36.12 -10.09 -31.15
CA GLY A 240 34.68 -10.05 -31.41
C GLY A 240 33.78 -10.26 -30.18
N LEU A 241 34.03 -11.29 -29.37
CA LEU A 241 33.15 -11.69 -28.25
C LEU A 241 33.11 -10.64 -27.12
N VAL A 242 34.25 -10.00 -26.84
CA VAL A 242 34.42 -9.03 -25.74
C VAL A 242 33.68 -7.72 -26.01
N SER A 243 33.41 -7.40 -27.28
CA SER A 243 32.60 -6.21 -27.61
C SER A 243 31.14 -6.39 -27.20
N GLU A 244 30.61 -7.62 -27.25
CA GLU A 244 29.21 -7.90 -26.94
C GLU A 244 28.95 -7.98 -25.44
N SER A 245 29.80 -8.69 -24.67
CA SER A 245 29.70 -8.75 -23.21
C SER A 245 29.75 -7.34 -22.59
N ARG A 246 30.62 -6.47 -23.11
CA ARG A 246 30.71 -5.06 -22.70
C ARG A 246 29.46 -4.26 -23.05
N LYS A 247 28.88 -4.42 -24.26
CA LYS A 247 27.61 -3.78 -24.61
C LYS A 247 26.49 -4.19 -23.64
N TRP A 248 26.41 -5.47 -23.31
CA TRP A 248 25.44 -5.98 -22.33
C TRP A 248 25.67 -5.43 -20.93
N LEU A 249 26.91 -5.32 -20.47
CA LEU A 249 27.26 -4.66 -19.19
C LEU A 249 26.64 -3.26 -19.12
N PHE A 250 26.90 -2.40 -20.11
CA PHE A 250 26.37 -1.03 -20.10
C PHE A 250 24.84 -0.98 -20.17
N ARG A 251 24.21 -1.86 -20.98
CA ARG A 251 22.74 -1.94 -21.08
C ARG A 251 22.09 -2.36 -19.77
N VAL A 252 22.58 -3.45 -19.16
CA VAL A 252 22.07 -3.93 -17.87
C VAL A 252 22.36 -2.93 -16.77
N PHE A 253 23.53 -2.31 -16.76
CA PHE A 253 23.89 -1.32 -15.75
C PHE A 253 23.00 -0.07 -15.80
N GLY A 254 22.69 0.43 -17.00
CA GLY A 254 21.71 1.52 -17.17
C GLY A 254 20.34 1.16 -16.57
N LEU A 255 19.85 -0.06 -16.82
CA LEU A 255 18.59 -0.54 -16.27
C LEU A 255 18.64 -0.65 -14.74
N THR A 256 19.74 -1.18 -14.19
CA THR A 256 19.97 -1.27 -12.73
C THR A 256 19.91 0.10 -12.06
N ILE A 257 20.54 1.12 -12.68
CA ILE A 257 20.55 2.49 -12.15
C ILE A 257 19.13 3.04 -12.10
N VAL A 258 18.40 3.01 -13.22
CA VAL A 258 17.02 3.50 -13.29
C VAL A 258 16.15 2.79 -12.26
N TRP A 259 16.24 1.46 -12.17
CA TRP A 259 15.45 0.69 -11.21
C TRP A 259 15.77 1.04 -9.75
N THR A 260 17.05 1.24 -9.43
CA THR A 260 17.47 1.62 -8.08
C THR A 260 17.01 3.04 -7.71
N TRP A 261 17.02 3.97 -8.68
CA TRP A 261 16.44 5.30 -8.52
C TRP A 261 14.92 5.26 -8.32
N MET A 262 14.18 4.50 -9.13
CA MET A 262 12.73 4.33 -8.98
C MET A 262 12.34 3.80 -7.60
N ARG A 263 13.23 3.04 -6.95
CA ARG A 263 13.02 2.54 -5.59
C ARG A 263 12.91 3.65 -4.54
N PHE A 264 13.36 4.88 -4.81
CA PHE A 264 13.14 6.04 -3.93
C PHE A 264 11.66 6.34 -3.70
N PHE A 265 10.79 6.06 -4.68
CA PHE A 265 9.35 6.30 -4.55
C PHE A 265 8.72 5.51 -3.39
N ASN A 266 9.27 4.33 -3.05
CA ASN A 266 8.83 3.57 -1.88
C ASN A 266 9.08 4.31 -0.55
N TYR A 267 10.06 5.20 -0.49
CA TYR A 267 10.34 6.02 0.69
C TYR A 267 9.52 7.31 0.69
N LEU A 268 9.24 7.90 -0.47
CA LEU A 268 8.38 9.08 -0.59
C LEU A 268 6.95 8.79 -0.15
N GLU A 269 6.46 7.55 -0.36
CA GLU A 269 5.16 7.08 0.13
C GLU A 269 4.98 7.27 1.66
N LEU A 270 6.07 7.22 2.43
CA LEU A 270 6.02 7.31 3.91
C LEU A 270 6.10 8.74 4.44
N VAL A 271 6.35 9.72 3.56
CA VAL A 271 6.48 11.13 3.94
C VAL A 271 5.10 11.78 4.00
N ASP A 272 4.80 12.48 5.09
CA ASP A 272 3.45 13.00 5.42
C ASP A 272 2.83 13.90 4.33
N TRP A 273 3.60 14.85 3.80
CA TRP A 273 3.08 15.83 2.85
C TRP A 273 2.92 15.31 1.41
N ILE A 274 3.57 14.20 1.05
CA ILE A 274 3.60 13.66 -0.33
C ILE A 274 3.03 12.23 -0.43
N GLY A 275 2.92 11.52 0.68
CA GLY A 275 2.59 10.10 0.70
C GLY A 275 1.17 9.81 0.20
N SER A 276 0.19 10.61 0.64
CA SER A 276 -1.20 10.50 0.15
C SER A 276 -1.30 10.72 -1.37
N PHE A 277 -0.54 11.68 -1.91
CA PHE A 277 -0.44 11.92 -3.34
C PHE A 277 0.15 10.73 -4.09
N PHE A 278 1.25 10.14 -3.61
CA PHE A 278 1.84 8.95 -4.24
C PHE A 278 0.90 7.74 -4.25
N ILE A 279 0.14 7.53 -3.17
CA ILE A 279 -0.83 6.44 -3.08
C ILE A 279 -1.95 6.61 -4.11
N MET A 280 -2.40 7.84 -4.29
CA MET A 280 -3.38 8.20 -5.31
C MET A 280 -2.84 7.95 -6.71
N VAL A 281 -1.62 8.42 -7.02
CA VAL A 281 -0.96 8.18 -8.30
C VAL A 281 -0.78 6.68 -8.56
N GLU A 282 -0.34 5.91 -7.57
CA GLU A 282 -0.20 4.45 -7.70
C GLU A 282 -1.53 3.78 -8.05
N ARG A 283 -2.63 4.23 -7.45
CA ARG A 283 -3.96 3.69 -7.71
C ARG A 283 -4.47 4.06 -9.10
N ILE A 284 -4.29 5.30 -9.52
CA ILE A 284 -4.63 5.76 -10.89
C ILE A 284 -3.82 4.98 -11.94
N ILE A 285 -2.51 4.80 -11.71
CA ILE A 285 -1.66 4.00 -12.59
C ILE A 285 -2.15 2.55 -12.65
N ARG A 286 -2.47 1.95 -11.50
CA ARG A 286 -2.89 0.55 -11.45
C ARG A 286 -4.25 0.31 -12.09
N GLU A 287 -5.22 1.19 -11.86
CA GLU A 287 -6.61 0.97 -12.31
C GLU A 287 -6.85 1.50 -13.72
N ASP A 288 -6.43 2.73 -14.02
CA ASP A 288 -6.78 3.42 -15.27
C ASP A 288 -5.71 3.25 -16.34
N LEU A 289 -4.43 3.46 -15.96
CA LEU A 289 -3.33 3.36 -16.92
C LEU A 289 -3.15 1.92 -17.41
N THR A 290 -3.37 0.89 -16.58
CA THR A 290 -3.31 -0.51 -17.03
C THR A 290 -4.41 -0.85 -18.03
N ARG A 291 -5.65 -0.40 -17.80
CA ARG A 291 -6.77 -0.59 -18.74
C ARG A 291 -6.50 0.10 -20.07
N TRP A 292 -6.02 1.35 -20.01
CA TRP A 292 -5.61 2.09 -21.20
C TRP A 292 -4.44 1.41 -21.93
N ALA A 293 -3.42 0.96 -21.20
CA ALA A 293 -2.29 0.26 -21.76
C ALA A 293 -2.71 -1.02 -22.50
N ILE A 294 -3.74 -1.75 -22.03
CA ILE A 294 -4.30 -2.89 -22.75
C ILE A 294 -4.94 -2.46 -24.08
N VAL A 295 -5.69 -1.36 -24.10
CA VAL A 295 -6.29 -0.83 -25.35
C VAL A 295 -5.19 -0.44 -26.33
N ILE A 296 -4.16 0.27 -25.88
CA ILE A 296 -2.99 0.64 -26.70
C ILE A 296 -2.26 -0.61 -27.19
N LEU A 297 -2.04 -1.61 -26.33
CA LEU A 297 -1.33 -2.85 -26.67
C LEU A 297 -2.05 -3.65 -27.75
N VAL A 298 -3.38 -3.61 -27.80
CA VAL A 298 -4.18 -4.27 -28.84
C VAL A 298 -4.21 -3.47 -30.13
N THR A 299 -4.31 -2.14 -30.03
CA THR A 299 -4.51 -1.26 -31.19
C THR A 299 -3.21 -0.92 -31.92
N MET A 300 -2.12 -0.64 -31.20
CA MET A 300 -0.83 -0.25 -31.78
C MET A 300 -0.29 -1.28 -32.77
N PRO A 301 -0.15 -2.59 -32.43
CA PRO A 301 0.42 -3.56 -33.37
C PRO A 301 -0.39 -3.69 -34.67
N GLY A 302 -1.71 -3.51 -34.62
CA GLY A 302 -2.57 -3.53 -35.81
C GLY A 302 -2.21 -2.43 -36.80
N PHE A 303 -2.07 -1.19 -36.31
CA PHE A 303 -1.59 -0.07 -37.13
C PHE A 303 -0.12 -0.28 -37.55
N SER A 304 0.75 -0.75 -36.65
CA SER A 304 2.17 -0.99 -36.96
C SER A 304 2.38 -1.99 -38.07
N LEU A 305 1.61 -3.08 -38.11
CA LEU A 305 1.65 -4.04 -39.20
C LEU A 305 1.13 -3.44 -40.51
N ALA A 306 0.03 -2.69 -40.48
CA ALA A 306 -0.53 -2.06 -41.67
C ALA A 306 0.44 -1.04 -42.29
N PHE A 307 1.04 -0.18 -41.47
CA PHE A 307 2.03 0.79 -41.94
C PHE A 307 3.32 0.14 -42.42
N ASN A 308 3.82 -0.90 -41.74
CA ASN A 308 4.98 -1.65 -42.21
C ASN A 308 4.73 -2.21 -43.63
N LEU A 309 3.57 -2.82 -43.88
CA LEU A 309 3.23 -3.35 -45.21
C LEU A 309 3.13 -2.25 -46.28
N ILE A 310 2.49 -1.12 -45.97
CA ILE A 310 2.39 0.01 -46.91
C ILE A 310 3.78 0.55 -47.24
N PHE A 311 4.61 0.79 -46.22
CA PHE A 311 5.94 1.34 -46.43
C PHE A 311 6.92 0.36 -47.09
N ASP A 312 6.75 -0.95 -46.91
CA ASP A 312 7.56 -1.96 -47.58
C ASP A 312 7.31 -1.94 -49.11
N VAL A 313 6.04 -1.80 -49.52
CA VAL A 313 5.68 -1.62 -50.94
C VAL A 313 6.30 -0.34 -51.49
N VAL A 314 6.19 0.77 -50.76
CA VAL A 314 6.76 2.05 -51.20
C VAL A 314 8.29 1.99 -51.29
N LEU A 315 8.97 1.35 -50.33
CA LEU A 315 10.42 1.16 -50.36
C LEU A 315 10.86 0.31 -51.56
N TYR A 316 10.07 -0.70 -51.92
CA TYR A 316 10.34 -1.52 -53.11
C TYR A 316 10.24 -0.70 -54.41
N GLU A 317 9.22 0.16 -54.55
CA GLU A 317 9.08 1.00 -55.74
C GLU A 317 10.26 1.97 -55.92
N TYR A 318 10.76 2.57 -54.83
CA TYR A 318 11.91 3.47 -54.88
C TYR A 318 13.25 2.77 -55.14
N GLU A 319 13.42 1.51 -54.72
CA GLU A 319 14.64 0.74 -55.03
C GLU A 319 14.75 0.39 -56.53
N VAL A 320 13.62 0.33 -57.24
CA VAL A 320 13.56 -0.06 -58.65
C VAL A 320 13.74 1.15 -59.60
N ASP A 321 13.47 2.38 -59.15
CA ASP A 321 13.57 3.57 -60.00
C ASP A 321 14.98 4.22 -59.96
N PRO A 322 15.76 4.16 -61.05
CA PRO A 322 17.13 4.67 -61.09
C PRO A 322 17.28 6.21 -61.14
N TYR A 323 16.17 6.98 -61.11
CA TYR A 323 16.19 8.45 -61.23
C TYR A 323 15.84 9.22 -59.95
N SER A 324 15.88 8.58 -58.76
CA SER A 324 15.55 9.25 -57.50
C SER A 324 16.57 10.35 -57.11
N SER A 325 16.07 11.55 -56.80
CA SER A 325 16.87 12.70 -56.34
C SER A 325 17.44 12.48 -54.92
N GLU A 326 18.54 13.16 -54.57
CA GLU A 326 19.20 13.03 -53.24
C GLU A 326 18.25 13.24 -52.04
N ASP A 327 17.29 14.16 -52.13
CA ASP A 327 16.29 14.39 -51.06
C ASP A 327 15.36 13.17 -50.85
N ILE A 328 15.07 12.42 -51.92
CA ILE A 328 14.25 11.20 -51.88
C ILE A 328 15.04 10.04 -51.26
N LEU A 329 16.36 9.98 -51.51
CA LEU A 329 17.26 9.02 -50.89
C LEU A 329 17.38 9.20 -49.37
N ALA A 330 17.37 10.43 -48.87
CA ALA A 330 17.37 10.71 -47.44
C ALA A 330 16.04 10.30 -46.76
N ASP A 331 14.90 10.63 -47.39
CA ASP A 331 13.58 10.24 -46.90
C ASP A 331 13.36 8.72 -46.92
N THR A 332 13.85 8.01 -47.95
CA THR A 332 13.79 6.54 -48.01
C THR A 332 14.70 5.87 -46.98
N ALA A 333 15.88 6.42 -46.69
CA ALA A 333 16.73 5.93 -45.61
C ALA A 333 16.07 6.10 -44.24
N HIS A 334 15.39 7.23 -44.00
CA HIS A 334 14.62 7.46 -42.79
C HIS A 334 13.46 6.46 -42.66
N LEU A 335 12.64 6.31 -43.71
CA LEU A 335 11.55 5.32 -43.78
C LEU A 335 12.05 3.91 -43.48
N ARG A 336 13.17 3.51 -44.08
CA ARG A 336 13.79 2.21 -43.82
C ARG A 336 14.26 2.08 -42.38
N SER A 337 14.82 3.12 -41.77
CA SER A 337 15.24 3.03 -40.37
C SER A 337 14.07 2.97 -39.40
N THR A 338 12.97 3.67 -39.70
CA THR A 338 11.83 3.85 -38.79
C THR A 338 10.78 2.75 -38.93
N TYR A 339 10.60 2.18 -40.14
CA TYR A 339 9.52 1.23 -40.41
C TYR A 339 10.01 -0.15 -40.88
N ASN A 340 11.32 -0.38 -41.05
CA ASN A 340 11.83 -1.72 -41.35
C ASN A 340 11.65 -2.64 -40.14
N GLY A 341 10.66 -3.52 -40.24
CA GLY A 341 10.25 -4.43 -39.19
C GLY A 341 9.20 -3.82 -38.26
N TRP A 342 8.25 -4.66 -37.86
CA TRP A 342 7.08 -4.24 -37.10
C TRP A 342 7.43 -3.57 -35.76
N HIS A 343 8.54 -3.93 -35.12
CA HIS A 343 8.98 -3.36 -33.83
C HIS A 343 9.44 -1.90 -33.97
N ASN A 344 10.15 -1.57 -35.06
CA ASN A 344 10.53 -0.19 -35.36
C ASN A 344 9.30 0.62 -35.75
N ALA A 345 8.37 0.03 -36.52
CA ALA A 345 7.11 0.68 -36.88
C ALA A 345 6.25 1.04 -35.66
N VAL A 346 6.15 0.14 -34.65
CA VAL A 346 5.49 0.43 -33.37
C VAL A 346 6.16 1.62 -32.68
N PHE A 347 7.49 1.62 -32.62
CA PHE A 347 8.25 2.68 -31.94
C PHE A 347 8.13 4.03 -32.66
N GLY A 348 8.28 4.06 -33.99
CA GLY A 348 8.09 5.25 -34.81
C GLY A 348 6.67 5.82 -34.66
N GLN A 349 5.65 4.96 -34.66
CA GLN A 349 4.27 5.39 -34.40
C GLN A 349 4.07 5.98 -33.01
N PHE A 350 4.69 5.37 -32.00
CA PHE A 350 4.63 5.90 -30.64
C PHE A 350 5.28 7.29 -30.56
N LEU A 351 6.40 7.52 -31.25
CA LEU A 351 7.02 8.85 -31.33
C LEU A 351 6.12 9.85 -32.06
N VAL A 352 5.53 9.46 -33.19
CA VAL A 352 4.57 10.30 -33.93
C VAL A 352 3.34 10.63 -33.08
N MET A 353 2.84 9.68 -32.28
CA MET A 353 1.70 9.87 -31.37
C MET A 353 1.94 11.06 -30.42
N PHE A 354 3.16 11.19 -29.89
CA PHE A 354 3.56 12.27 -29.00
C PHE A 354 4.20 13.48 -29.72
N SER A 355 4.12 13.53 -31.05
CA SER A 355 4.73 14.58 -31.87
C SER A 355 6.25 14.73 -31.64
N LEU A 356 6.92 13.63 -31.27
CA LEU A 356 8.38 13.55 -31.07
C LEU A 356 9.12 13.25 -32.37
N ASP A 357 8.40 12.77 -33.39
CA ASP A 357 8.90 12.54 -34.74
C ASP A 357 7.87 13.01 -35.76
N SER A 358 8.35 13.40 -36.94
CA SER A 358 7.51 13.86 -38.04
C SER A 358 7.10 12.72 -38.95
N TRP A 359 5.85 12.75 -39.42
CA TRP A 359 5.42 11.86 -40.48
C TRP A 359 6.26 12.08 -41.75
N PRO A 360 6.78 11.02 -42.40
CA PRO A 360 7.57 11.14 -43.62
C PRO A 360 6.78 11.89 -44.70
N ARG A 361 7.35 12.99 -45.18
CA ARG A 361 6.66 13.97 -46.05
C ARG A 361 6.60 13.56 -47.53
N GLY A 362 7.35 12.53 -47.93
CA GLY A 362 7.50 12.12 -49.32
C GLY A 362 6.43 11.17 -49.90
N GLN A 363 5.25 11.01 -49.27
CA GLN A 363 4.29 9.98 -49.69
C GLN A 363 2.87 10.52 -49.87
N ASN A 364 2.39 10.49 -51.12
CA ASN A 364 1.06 10.93 -51.53
C ASN A 364 0.06 9.77 -51.69
N GLU A 365 0.32 8.59 -51.13
CA GLU A 365 -0.65 7.51 -51.21
C GLU A 365 -1.87 7.81 -50.33
N PRO A 366 -3.08 7.89 -50.91
CA PRO A 366 -4.29 8.26 -50.17
C PRO A 366 -4.60 7.27 -49.05
N ILE A 367 -4.22 5.99 -49.22
CA ILE A 367 -4.43 4.94 -48.21
C ILE A 367 -3.60 5.22 -46.96
N SER A 368 -2.33 5.59 -47.12
CA SER A 368 -1.45 5.93 -45.99
C SER A 368 -1.97 7.14 -45.21
N ALA A 369 -2.50 8.15 -45.91
CA ALA A 369 -3.08 9.34 -45.30
C ALA A 369 -4.37 9.03 -44.53
N ILE A 370 -5.28 8.22 -45.09
CA ILE A 370 -6.51 7.79 -44.41
C ILE A 370 -6.16 6.97 -43.15
N LEU A 371 -5.21 6.06 -43.25
CA LEU A 371 -4.76 5.24 -42.12
C LEU A 371 -4.13 6.10 -41.02
N LEU A 372 -3.34 7.11 -41.39
CA LEU A 372 -2.76 8.08 -40.47
C LEU A 372 -3.82 8.91 -39.75
N VAL A 373 -4.81 9.43 -40.48
CA VAL A 373 -5.93 10.16 -39.88
C VAL A 373 -6.68 9.25 -38.90
N GLY A 374 -6.96 8.00 -39.29
CA GLY A 374 -7.58 7.01 -38.40
C GLY A 374 -6.76 6.75 -37.13
N PHE A 375 -5.44 6.60 -37.27
CA PHE A 375 -4.51 6.43 -36.16
C PHE A 375 -4.53 7.62 -35.20
N VAL A 376 -4.41 8.85 -35.71
CA VAL A 376 -4.40 10.08 -34.90
C VAL A 376 -5.74 10.27 -34.19
N VAL A 377 -6.87 10.06 -34.88
CA VAL A 377 -8.20 10.19 -34.25
C VAL A 377 -8.39 9.12 -33.17
N MET A 378 -8.09 7.86 -33.45
CA MET A 378 -8.31 6.77 -32.50
C MET A 378 -7.40 6.85 -31.27
N LEU A 379 -6.10 7.10 -31.46
CA LEU A 379 -5.15 7.07 -30.36
C LEU A 379 -5.03 8.42 -29.65
N ASN A 380 -4.87 9.52 -30.39
CA ASN A 380 -4.67 10.82 -29.76
C ASN A 380 -5.98 11.44 -29.29
N LEU A 381 -7.04 11.40 -30.11
CA LEU A 381 -8.30 12.04 -29.73
C LEU A 381 -9.18 11.16 -28.86
N ILE A 382 -9.32 9.87 -29.16
CA ILE A 382 -10.24 9.02 -28.39
C ILE A 382 -9.53 8.44 -27.16
N SER A 383 -8.38 7.79 -27.35
CA SER A 383 -7.75 7.02 -26.27
C SER A 383 -7.17 7.90 -25.16
N VAL A 384 -6.50 9.02 -25.50
CA VAL A 384 -5.96 9.95 -24.48
C VAL A 384 -7.08 10.71 -23.76
N ASN A 385 -8.10 11.20 -24.47
CA ASN A 385 -9.20 11.94 -23.82
C ASN A 385 -10.01 11.04 -22.89
N LEU A 386 -10.24 9.78 -23.27
CA LEU A 386 -10.92 8.81 -22.41
C LEU A 386 -10.06 8.46 -21.19
N LEU A 387 -8.73 8.37 -21.35
CA LEU A 387 -7.81 8.20 -20.22
C LEU A 387 -7.90 9.36 -19.23
N ILE A 388 -7.88 10.60 -19.70
CA ILE A 388 -8.00 11.80 -18.84
C ILE A 388 -9.33 11.78 -18.08
N ALA A 389 -10.43 11.45 -18.75
CA ALA A 389 -11.75 11.38 -18.14
C ALA A 389 -11.83 10.31 -17.03
N MET A 390 -11.26 9.12 -17.27
CA MET A 390 -11.18 8.06 -16.26
C MET A 390 -10.31 8.50 -15.07
N MET A 391 -9.13 9.06 -15.33
CA MET A 391 -8.23 9.53 -14.26
C MET A 391 -8.89 10.60 -13.39
N ALA A 392 -9.67 11.53 -13.97
CA ALA A 392 -10.37 12.58 -13.23
C ALA A 392 -11.42 11.99 -12.28
N SER A 393 -12.24 11.05 -12.76
CA SER A 393 -13.24 10.38 -11.93
C SER A 393 -12.60 9.53 -10.81
N THR A 394 -11.53 8.80 -11.11
CA THR A 394 -10.79 8.03 -10.11
C THR A 394 -10.10 8.92 -9.09
N TYR A 395 -9.52 10.06 -9.50
CA TYR A 395 -8.93 11.04 -8.60
C TYR A 395 -9.93 11.51 -7.54
N GLU A 396 -11.13 11.89 -7.97
CA GLU A 396 -12.20 12.32 -7.06
C GLU A 396 -12.65 11.23 -6.11
N ALA A 397 -12.71 9.98 -6.57
CA ALA A 397 -13.09 8.83 -5.74
C ALA A 397 -11.99 8.43 -4.73
N VAL A 398 -10.72 8.62 -5.07
CA VAL A 398 -9.57 8.13 -4.29
C VAL A 398 -9.06 9.16 -3.28
N LYS A 399 -9.27 10.47 -3.51
CA LYS A 399 -8.74 11.52 -2.63
C LYS A 399 -9.14 11.36 -1.15
N ASP A 400 -10.35 10.90 -0.88
CA ASP A 400 -10.86 10.74 0.49
C ASP A 400 -10.32 9.46 1.15
N ASP A 401 -10.05 8.42 0.36
CA ASP A 401 -9.50 7.14 0.82
C ASP A 401 -7.96 7.16 0.94
N ALA A 402 -7.29 8.12 0.33
CA ALA A 402 -5.82 8.20 0.28
C ALA A 402 -5.18 8.41 1.66
N LEU A 403 -5.80 9.24 2.51
CA LEU A 403 -5.28 9.52 3.87
C LEU A 403 -5.39 8.30 4.81
N PRO A 404 -6.55 7.61 4.92
CA PRO A 404 -6.63 6.34 5.65
C PRO A 404 -5.63 5.29 5.15
N GLU A 405 -5.43 5.19 3.83
CA GLU A 405 -4.46 4.28 3.25
C GLU A 405 -3.03 4.66 3.62
N TRP A 406 -2.68 5.94 3.56
CA TRP A 406 -1.38 6.43 3.98
C TRP A 406 -1.08 6.11 5.44
N ASN A 407 -2.02 6.40 6.35
CA ASN A 407 -1.91 6.06 7.77
C ASN A 407 -1.69 4.56 7.96
N PHE A 408 -2.40 3.73 7.19
CA PHE A 408 -2.22 2.28 7.22
C PHE A 408 -0.82 1.85 6.79
N ARG A 409 -0.26 2.44 5.72
CA ARG A 409 1.10 2.12 5.25
C ARG A 409 2.17 2.57 6.23
N GLN A 410 2.01 3.73 6.86
CA GLN A 410 2.89 4.21 7.92
C GLN A 410 2.81 3.31 9.18
N ALA A 411 1.60 2.98 9.63
CA ALA A 411 1.37 2.09 10.77
C ALA A 411 2.01 0.72 10.56
N ARG A 412 1.85 0.19 9.35
CA ARG A 412 2.51 -1.03 8.93
C ARG A 412 4.03 -0.91 8.99
N PHE A 413 4.61 0.13 8.40
CA PHE A 413 6.07 0.35 8.46
C PHE A 413 6.58 0.33 9.91
N ILE A 414 5.90 1.05 10.81
CA ILE A 414 6.25 1.11 12.24
C ILE A 414 6.20 -0.26 12.90
N MET A 415 5.14 -1.05 12.64
CA MET A 415 4.99 -2.39 13.22
C MET A 415 5.98 -3.39 12.66
N GLU A 416 6.31 -3.26 11.37
CA GLU A 416 7.33 -4.11 10.75
C GLU A 416 8.71 -3.85 11.33
N ARG A 417 9.00 -2.63 11.83
CA ARG A 417 10.30 -2.31 12.45
C ARG A 417 10.31 -2.43 13.98
N SER A 418 9.16 -2.65 14.62
CA SER A 418 9.08 -2.68 16.09
C SER A 418 9.86 -3.86 16.71
N TYR A 419 10.01 -4.98 15.99
CA TYR A 419 10.74 -6.15 16.50
C TYR A 419 12.23 -5.87 16.73
N LEU A 420 12.83 -4.95 15.96
CA LEU A 420 14.23 -4.54 16.13
C LEU A 420 14.48 -3.93 17.51
N PHE A 421 13.43 -3.39 18.15
CA PHE A 421 13.50 -2.70 19.44
C PHE A 421 12.87 -3.51 20.58
N ARG A 422 12.59 -4.81 20.39
CA ARG A 422 11.87 -5.66 21.38
C ARG A 422 12.49 -5.63 22.78
N ARG A 423 13.83 -5.56 22.89
CA ARG A 423 14.53 -5.48 24.20
C ARG A 423 14.42 -4.11 24.87
N GLU A 424 14.44 -3.03 24.09
CA GLU A 424 14.34 -1.67 24.62
C GLU A 424 12.89 -1.27 24.91
N PHE A 425 11.93 -1.88 24.21
CA PHE A 425 10.48 -1.66 24.40
C PHE A 425 10.04 -1.92 25.85
N ILE A 426 10.61 -2.95 26.48
CA ILE A 426 10.35 -3.29 27.90
C ILE A 426 10.85 -2.18 28.83
N ARG A 427 11.96 -1.52 28.46
CA ARG A 427 12.51 -0.38 29.20
C ARG A 427 11.63 0.86 29.02
N TYR A 428 11.14 1.10 27.81
CA TYR A 428 10.25 2.21 27.47
C TYR A 428 8.82 2.06 28.04
N LYS A 429 8.37 0.84 28.41
CA LYS A 429 7.07 0.63 29.11
C LYS A 429 6.98 1.47 30.41
N LYS A 430 8.13 1.83 31.02
CA LYS A 430 8.19 2.66 32.24
C LYS A 430 8.22 4.18 31.99
N ASP A 431 8.50 4.63 30.77
CA ASP A 431 8.74 6.06 30.43
C ASP A 431 7.68 6.65 29.47
N TYR A 432 6.46 6.11 29.46
CA TYR A 432 5.35 6.72 28.71
C TYR A 432 4.94 8.05 29.36
N SER A 433 5.66 9.11 29.02
CA SER A 433 5.25 10.50 29.25
C SER A 433 3.95 10.81 28.48
N PRO A 434 3.12 11.76 28.94
CA PRO A 434 1.91 12.19 28.24
C PRO A 434 2.25 12.55 26.80
N TYR A 435 1.53 11.95 25.85
CA TYR A 435 1.76 12.26 24.46
C TYR A 435 1.07 13.55 24.08
N ARG A 436 1.86 14.58 23.78
CA ARG A 436 1.37 15.86 23.25
C ARG A 436 1.28 15.79 21.73
N PHE A 437 0.06 15.87 21.24
CA PHE A 437 -0.28 16.01 19.85
C PHE A 437 -0.73 17.45 19.57
N GLN A 438 -0.41 17.99 18.40
CA GLN A 438 -0.91 19.31 17.98
C GLN A 438 -1.51 19.17 16.60
N GLY A 439 -2.69 19.72 16.39
CA GLY A 439 -3.31 19.76 15.08
C GLY A 439 -4.64 20.51 15.07
N PHE A 440 -5.12 20.82 13.89
CA PHE A 440 -6.42 21.43 13.70
C PHE A 440 -7.55 20.51 14.18
N TYR A 441 -8.41 21.03 15.04
CA TYR A 441 -9.52 20.28 15.65
C TYR A 441 -10.39 19.57 14.60
N TYR A 442 -10.68 20.24 13.48
CA TYR A 442 -11.55 19.74 12.40
C TYR A 442 -10.89 18.67 11.52
N HIS A 443 -9.56 18.67 11.36
CA HIS A 443 -8.84 17.60 10.65
C HIS A 443 -8.78 16.31 11.47
N ILE A 444 -8.93 16.42 12.78
CA ILE A 444 -8.90 15.32 13.74
C ILE A 444 -10.32 14.78 13.97
N PHE A 445 -11.31 15.68 13.89
CA PHE A 445 -12.72 15.39 14.08
C PHE A 445 -13.57 15.89 12.90
N PRO A 446 -13.44 15.31 11.69
CA PRO A 446 -14.18 15.78 10.52
C PRO A 446 -15.70 15.72 10.75
N ASN A 447 -16.20 14.70 11.45
CA ASN A 447 -17.63 14.53 11.74
C ASN A 447 -18.18 15.49 12.81
N LEU A 448 -17.33 16.16 13.59
CA LEU A 448 -17.78 17.20 14.54
C LEU A 448 -18.05 18.53 13.84
N LYS A 449 -17.62 18.69 12.58
CA LYS A 449 -17.90 19.88 11.78
C LYS A 449 -19.37 19.95 11.37
N GLU A 450 -19.97 18.82 10.99
CA GLU A 450 -21.40 18.73 10.66
C GLU A 450 -22.30 19.04 11.88
N ASP A 451 -21.93 18.54 13.06
CA ASP A 451 -22.67 18.83 14.30
C ASP A 451 -22.58 20.32 14.71
N HIS A 452 -21.47 21.00 14.38
CA HIS A 452 -21.27 22.43 14.67
C HIS A 452 -21.95 23.35 13.64
N GLU A 453 -21.89 23.02 12.34
CA GLU A 453 -22.57 23.78 11.28
C GLU A 453 -24.11 23.68 11.43
N HIS A 454 -24.64 22.56 11.94
CA HIS A 454 -26.05 22.45 12.30
C HIS A 454 -26.42 23.13 13.63
N GLY A 455 -25.48 23.27 14.57
CA GLY A 455 -25.67 24.01 15.82
C GLY A 455 -25.67 25.52 15.62
N GLU A 456 -24.76 26.06 14.80
CA GLU A 456 -24.71 27.50 14.50
C GLU A 456 -25.90 27.95 13.64
N LEU A 457 -26.48 27.07 12.80
CA LEU A 457 -27.74 27.37 12.12
C LEU A 457 -28.92 27.47 13.10
N ALA A 458 -28.89 26.71 14.21
CA ALA A 458 -29.92 26.77 15.24
C ALA A 458 -29.82 28.04 16.09
N ASP A 459 -28.60 28.55 16.33
CA ASP A 459 -28.37 29.80 17.06
C ASP A 459 -28.63 31.08 16.22
N SER A 460 -28.80 30.94 14.90
CA SER A 460 -29.13 32.07 14.00
C SER A 460 -30.63 32.35 13.83
N VAL A 461 -31.51 31.60 14.50
CA VAL A 461 -32.98 31.87 14.52
C VAL A 461 -33.35 32.64 15.78
N GLU A 462 -32.84 33.87 15.86
CA GLU A 462 -33.17 34.85 16.90
C GLU A 462 -34.58 35.42 16.62
N GLY A 463 -35.62 34.70 17.05
CA GLY A 463 -37.00 35.14 16.81
C GLY A 463 -38.12 34.18 17.23
N ARG A 464 -37.86 33.19 18.09
CA ARG A 464 -38.93 32.42 18.72
C ARG A 464 -39.02 32.76 20.19
N GLU A 465 -40.24 33.13 20.59
CA GLU A 465 -40.63 33.40 21.98
C GLU A 465 -40.11 32.28 22.91
N PRO A 466 -39.70 32.63 24.14
CA PRO A 466 -39.25 31.65 25.11
C PRO A 466 -40.34 30.61 25.30
N VAL A 467 -40.04 29.36 24.92
CA VAL A 467 -40.88 28.19 25.22
C VAL A 467 -41.16 28.24 26.72
N SER A 468 -42.45 28.32 27.08
CA SER A 468 -42.86 28.42 28.48
C SER A 468 -42.21 27.29 29.28
N THR A 469 -41.72 27.62 30.47
CA THR A 469 -41.16 26.63 31.41
C THR A 469 -42.11 25.45 31.64
N GLU A 470 -43.42 25.67 31.52
CA GLU A 470 -44.44 24.63 31.58
C GLU A 470 -44.35 23.63 30.41
N ALA A 471 -44.11 24.08 29.17
CA ALA A 471 -43.97 23.17 28.02
C ALA A 471 -42.67 22.35 28.09
N PHE A 472 -41.61 22.91 28.70
CA PHE A 472 -40.37 22.18 28.96
C PHE A 472 -40.55 21.13 30.08
N GLU A 473 -41.22 21.50 31.17
CA GLU A 473 -41.54 20.56 32.26
C GLU A 473 -42.50 19.45 31.81
N GLU A 474 -43.50 19.76 30.97
CA GLU A 474 -44.40 18.77 30.39
C GLU A 474 -43.65 17.83 29.42
N ALA A 475 -42.76 18.37 28.58
CA ALA A 475 -41.91 17.54 27.71
C ALA A 475 -40.95 16.66 28.53
N GLN A 476 -40.38 17.18 29.62
CA GLN A 476 -39.50 16.43 30.50
C GLN A 476 -40.25 15.32 31.26
N ALA A 477 -41.46 15.61 31.76
CA ALA A 477 -42.33 14.62 32.40
C ALA A 477 -42.77 13.52 31.42
N THR A 478 -43.13 13.89 30.18
CA THR A 478 -43.52 12.94 29.13
C THR A 478 -42.34 12.06 28.72
N THR A 479 -41.12 12.61 28.72
CA THR A 479 -39.90 11.86 28.41
C THR A 479 -39.54 10.89 29.54
N MET A 480 -39.69 11.30 30.80
CA MET A 480 -39.50 10.42 31.96
C MET A 480 -40.54 9.29 32.03
N ALA A 481 -41.81 9.57 31.73
CA ALA A 481 -42.85 8.55 31.67
C ALA A 481 -42.56 7.48 30.59
N LYS A 482 -42.04 7.88 29.43
CA LYS A 482 -41.56 6.95 28.39
C LYS A 482 -40.33 6.15 28.81
N PHE A 483 -39.49 6.73 29.67
CA PHE A 483 -38.31 6.06 30.20
C PHE A 483 -38.68 4.97 31.22
N GLU A 484 -39.65 5.25 32.09
CA GLU A 484 -40.18 4.25 33.02
C GLU A 484 -40.86 3.11 32.28
N SER A 485 -41.66 3.38 31.24
CA SER A 485 -42.32 2.32 30.47
C SER A 485 -41.32 1.41 29.74
N LEU A 486 -40.24 1.97 29.19
CA LEU A 486 -39.14 1.20 28.61
C LEU A 486 -38.41 0.35 29.66
N ARG A 487 -38.22 0.88 30.86
CA ARG A 487 -37.60 0.15 31.97
C ARG A 487 -38.47 -1.04 32.40
N THR A 488 -39.80 -0.87 32.47
CA THR A 488 -40.74 -1.96 32.76
C THR A 488 -40.73 -3.03 31.67
N ILE A 489 -40.66 -2.65 30.39
CA ILE A 489 -40.56 -3.59 29.26
C ILE A 489 -39.24 -4.37 29.32
N MET A 490 -38.13 -3.72 29.68
CA MET A 490 -36.85 -4.41 29.86
C MET A 490 -36.87 -5.41 31.01
N TYR A 491 -37.48 -5.07 32.15
CA TYR A 491 -37.65 -6.03 33.24
C TYR A 491 -38.54 -7.21 32.85
N GLN A 492 -39.62 -6.99 32.09
CA GLN A 492 -40.47 -8.06 31.57
C GLN A 492 -39.73 -8.95 30.55
N LEU A 493 -38.88 -8.38 29.69
CA LEU A 493 -38.07 -9.16 28.76
C LEU A 493 -37.03 -10.02 29.48
N GLN A 494 -36.43 -9.49 30.55
CA GLN A 494 -35.45 -10.22 31.36
C GLN A 494 -36.12 -11.35 32.16
N ASP A 495 -37.29 -11.09 32.76
CA ASP A 495 -38.10 -12.10 33.44
C ASP A 495 -38.56 -13.21 32.48
N ASN A 496 -38.98 -12.85 31.26
CA ASN A 496 -39.30 -13.82 30.20
C ASN A 496 -38.08 -14.64 29.78
N GLN A 497 -36.88 -14.06 29.76
CA GLN A 497 -35.64 -14.75 29.39
C GLN A 497 -35.20 -15.73 30.50
N ASP A 498 -35.39 -15.37 31.76
CA ASP A 498 -35.12 -16.22 32.91
C ASP A 498 -36.19 -17.33 33.04
N THR A 499 -37.44 -17.05 32.68
CA THR A 499 -38.52 -18.05 32.56
C THR A 499 -38.25 -19.02 31.41
N LEU A 500 -37.71 -18.55 30.28
CA LEU A 500 -37.27 -19.41 29.18
C LEU A 500 -36.08 -20.27 29.57
N ARG A 501 -35.11 -19.71 30.31
CA ARG A 501 -33.98 -20.48 30.86
C ARG A 501 -34.46 -21.55 31.84
N SER A 502 -35.39 -21.21 32.74
CA SER A 502 -35.95 -22.16 33.70
C SER A 502 -36.70 -23.27 32.97
N LEU A 503 -37.57 -22.95 32.00
CA LEU A 503 -38.27 -23.93 31.14
C LEU A 503 -37.31 -24.83 30.36
N ILE A 504 -36.23 -24.27 29.81
CA ILE A 504 -35.19 -25.05 29.12
C ILE A 504 -34.52 -26.01 30.10
N THR A 505 -34.13 -25.56 31.29
CA THR A 505 -33.54 -26.45 32.31
C THR A 505 -34.53 -27.48 32.85
N THR A 506 -35.82 -27.16 33.00
CA THR A 506 -36.83 -28.09 33.53
C THR A 506 -37.32 -29.10 32.48
N ILE A 507 -37.37 -28.72 31.20
CA ILE A 507 -37.89 -29.59 30.13
C ILE A 507 -36.79 -30.39 29.44
N ILE A 508 -35.61 -29.78 29.20
CA ILE A 508 -34.56 -30.39 28.38
C ILE A 508 -33.61 -31.23 29.23
N HIS A 509 -33.27 -30.81 30.45
CA HIS A 509 -32.28 -31.50 31.29
C HIS A 509 -32.72 -32.91 31.77
N PRO A 510 -33.97 -33.15 32.24
CA PRO A 510 -34.34 -34.47 32.74
C PRO A 510 -34.59 -35.51 31.64
N LYS A 511 -34.82 -35.08 30.38
CA LYS A 511 -34.96 -36.01 29.24
C LYS A 511 -33.63 -36.50 28.69
N PHE A 512 -32.52 -35.83 29.00
CA PHE A 512 -31.20 -36.26 28.56
C PHE A 512 -30.52 -37.25 29.51
N GLU A 513 -30.76 -37.16 30.82
CA GLU A 513 -30.18 -38.11 31.80
C GLU A 513 -30.82 -39.50 31.76
N ASN A 514 -32.12 -39.61 31.48
CA ASN A 514 -32.81 -40.91 31.43
C ASN A 514 -32.55 -41.76 30.17
N LYS A 515 -31.78 -41.25 29.20
CA LYS A 515 -31.42 -42.00 27.98
C LYS A 515 -29.98 -42.51 27.93
N PHE A 516 -29.17 -42.21 28.95
CA PHE A 516 -27.77 -42.64 29.04
C PHE A 516 -27.44 -43.54 30.26
N ALA A 517 -28.46 -44.02 30.98
CA ALA A 517 -28.28 -45.11 31.92
C ALA A 517 -28.19 -46.46 31.17
N SER A 518 -26.99 -47.03 31.17
CA SER A 518 -26.50 -48.26 30.53
C SER A 518 -27.34 -49.53 30.74
N PRO A 519 -27.08 -50.57 29.93
CA PRO A 519 -26.90 -51.90 30.49
C PRO A 519 -25.47 -52.42 30.26
N SER A 520 -24.87 -52.89 31.35
CA SER A 520 -23.78 -53.86 31.38
C SER A 520 -24.15 -55.14 30.61
N VAL A 521 -23.19 -55.74 29.90
CA VAL A 521 -22.84 -57.19 29.91
C VAL A 521 -21.81 -57.51 28.80
N ASP A 522 -20.97 -58.48 29.15
CA ASP A 522 -19.83 -59.12 28.51
C ASP A 522 -19.84 -59.41 26.99
N GLY A 523 -18.62 -59.50 26.42
CA GLY A 523 -18.31 -60.56 25.44
C GLY A 523 -17.75 -60.12 24.07
N LYS A 524 -16.45 -60.35 23.88
CA LYS A 524 -15.72 -60.79 22.66
C LYS A 524 -16.12 -60.24 21.27
N GLY A 525 -15.13 -59.61 20.62
CA GLY A 525 -14.72 -59.96 19.24
C GLY A 525 -15.08 -59.01 18.09
N PHE A 526 -14.08 -58.80 17.21
CA PHE A 526 -14.12 -58.36 15.81
C PHE A 526 -14.19 -56.85 15.44
N GLU A 527 -13.00 -56.35 15.07
CA GLU A 527 -12.59 -55.70 13.81
C GLU A 527 -13.54 -54.87 12.92
N ASN A 528 -12.95 -53.74 12.48
CA ASN A 528 -13.06 -53.03 11.20
C ASN A 528 -14.20 -52.03 10.94
N GLY A 529 -13.80 -50.83 10.48
CA GLY A 529 -14.62 -49.99 9.59
C GLY A 529 -14.93 -48.59 10.10
N ALA A 530 -13.93 -47.71 10.14
CA ALA A 530 -14.15 -46.26 10.26
C ALA A 530 -14.55 -45.64 8.90
N SER A 531 -15.21 -44.47 8.97
CA SER A 531 -15.55 -43.53 7.88
C SER A 531 -16.89 -43.77 7.15
N SER A 532 -17.94 -43.10 7.62
CA SER A 532 -18.94 -42.36 6.80
C SER A 532 -20.24 -42.15 7.58
N ALA A 533 -20.47 -40.95 8.13
CA ALA A 533 -21.80 -40.31 8.27
C ALA A 533 -21.69 -39.08 9.19
N GLY A 534 -21.75 -37.87 8.60
CA GLY A 534 -21.74 -36.61 9.33
C GLY A 534 -22.55 -35.53 8.62
N SER A 535 -23.73 -35.90 8.14
CA SER A 535 -24.77 -35.00 7.63
C SER A 535 -26.00 -35.27 8.48
N LEU A 536 -26.36 -34.36 9.39
CA LEU A 536 -27.74 -33.92 9.65
C LEU A 536 -27.78 -32.95 10.84
N PHE A 537 -28.80 -32.08 10.83
CA PHE A 537 -29.19 -31.09 11.84
C PHE A 537 -28.55 -29.69 11.79
N LYS A 538 -29.01 -28.90 10.80
CA LYS A 538 -29.32 -27.49 11.02
C LYS A 538 -30.74 -27.40 11.59
N MET A 539 -30.90 -26.95 12.83
CA MET A 539 -32.19 -26.51 13.34
C MET A 539 -32.18 -24.97 13.38
N LYS A 540 -33.00 -24.38 12.52
CA LYS A 540 -33.32 -22.96 12.46
C LYS A 540 -34.43 -22.74 13.49
N VAL A 541 -34.19 -21.91 14.50
CA VAL A 541 -35.28 -21.45 15.39
C VAL A 541 -35.50 -19.98 15.04
N SER A 542 -36.70 -19.70 14.55
CA SER A 542 -37.27 -18.36 14.32
C SER A 542 -37.77 -17.76 15.61
#